data_AF-A0A348B715-F1
#
_entry.id   AF-A0A348B715-F1
#
_cell.length_a   1.000
_cell.length_b   1.000
_cell.length_c   1.000
_cell.angle_alpha   90.00
_cell.angle_beta   90.00
_cell.angle_gamma   90.00
#
_symmetry.space_group_name_H-M   'P 1'
#
loop_
_entity.id
_entity.type
_entity.pdbx_description
1 polymer ?
#
loop_
_entity_poly.entity_id
_entity_poly.type
_entity_poly.pdbx_seq_one_letter_code
_entity_poly.pdbx_strand_id
1 'polypeptide(L)'
;MVIIDNASLSDLEEVYEVERRSFEDPYPLALLKAYLFISGNLFVVARDGKVVGYAVGVMQGRWRGHVISLAVEPEFRGAGLGKSLLGELHRRFGRLGCTYSFLEVGVSNEIALGLYRSLGYYVVGLKVGYYGRGKHAFIMVKDLKGRKGVE
;
A
#
# COMPACT_ATOMS: atom_id res chain seq x y z
N MET A 1 19.49 3.26 -9.66
CA MET A 1 19.01 4.33 -8.74
C MET A 1 17.51 4.24 -8.75
N VAL A 2 16.88 4.05 -7.59
CA VAL A 2 15.43 3.83 -7.56
C VAL A 2 14.66 5.15 -7.66
N ILE A 3 13.74 5.23 -8.62
CA ILE A 3 12.84 6.39 -8.81
C ILE A 3 11.42 5.97 -8.45
N ILE A 4 10.67 6.83 -7.77
CA ILE A 4 9.25 6.61 -7.47
C ILE A 4 8.40 7.62 -8.24
N ASP A 5 7.50 7.13 -9.08
CA ASP A 5 6.63 7.93 -9.92
C ASP A 5 5.24 7.29 -10.12
N ASN A 6 4.46 7.82 -11.07
CA ASN A 6 3.13 7.31 -11.39
C ASN A 6 3.22 5.97 -12.12
N ALA A 7 2.35 5.04 -11.75
CA ALA A 7 2.07 3.90 -12.59
C ALA A 7 1.36 4.34 -13.89
N SER A 8 1.60 3.61 -14.96
CA SER A 8 0.99 3.78 -16.28
C SER A 8 0.57 2.44 -16.86
N LEU A 9 -0.12 2.46 -18.01
CA LEU A 9 -0.59 1.23 -18.66
C LEU A 9 0.56 0.31 -19.07
N SER A 10 1.73 0.84 -19.45
CA SER A 10 2.90 0.05 -19.82
C SER A 10 3.55 -0.68 -18.64
N ASP A 11 3.23 -0.29 -17.42
CA ASP A 11 3.82 -0.89 -16.21
C ASP A 11 3.04 -2.09 -15.70
N LEU A 12 1.82 -2.31 -16.20
CA LEU A 12 0.87 -3.26 -15.61
C LEU A 12 1.39 -4.69 -15.58
N GLU A 13 2.09 -5.14 -16.63
CA GLU A 13 2.69 -6.47 -16.67
C GLU A 13 3.79 -6.61 -15.60
N GLU A 14 4.68 -5.62 -15.49
CA GLU A 14 5.75 -5.66 -14.48
C GLU A 14 5.18 -5.56 -13.05
N VAL A 15 4.19 -4.70 -12.83
CA VAL A 15 3.46 -4.58 -11.56
C VAL A 15 2.79 -5.91 -11.19
N TYR A 16 2.20 -6.59 -12.17
CA TYR A 16 1.57 -7.89 -11.95
C TYR A 16 2.58 -8.99 -11.63
N GLU A 17 3.78 -8.95 -12.22
CA GLU A 17 4.86 -9.85 -11.82
C GLU A 17 5.30 -9.60 -10.36
N VAL A 18 5.46 -8.33 -9.94
CA VAL A 18 5.73 -8.00 -8.53
C VAL A 18 4.61 -8.52 -7.61
N GLU A 19 3.35 -8.38 -8.02
CA GLU A 19 2.17 -8.86 -7.28
C GLU A 19 2.23 -10.38 -7.06
N ARG A 20 2.40 -11.15 -8.14
CA ARG A 20 2.45 -12.62 -8.10
C ARG A 20 3.59 -13.17 -7.26
N ARG A 21 4.72 -12.47 -7.22
CA ARG A 21 5.88 -12.84 -6.40
C ARG A 21 5.75 -12.42 -4.94
N SER A 22 4.76 -11.59 -4.61
CA SER A 22 4.58 -11.03 -3.28
C SER A 22 3.42 -11.64 -2.48
N PHE A 23 2.40 -12.19 -3.15
CA PHE A 23 1.19 -12.68 -2.50
C PHE A 23 0.85 -14.12 -2.92
N GLU A 24 0.34 -14.90 -1.96
CA GLU A 24 -0.22 -16.25 -2.19
C GLU A 24 -1.46 -16.19 -3.08
N ASP A 25 -2.32 -15.20 -2.85
CA ASP A 25 -3.56 -14.93 -3.58
C ASP A 25 -3.44 -13.55 -4.29
N PRO A 26 -2.67 -13.44 -5.40
CA PRO A 26 -2.42 -12.18 -6.06
C PRO A 26 -3.67 -11.61 -6.71
N TYR A 27 -3.77 -10.27 -6.78
CA TYR A 27 -4.81 -9.66 -7.57
C TYR A 27 -4.67 -10.00 -9.05
N PRO A 28 -5.79 -10.29 -9.74
CA PRO A 28 -5.76 -10.49 -11.18
C PRO A 28 -5.35 -9.19 -11.88
N LEU A 29 -4.60 -9.31 -12.98
CA LEU A 29 -4.15 -8.18 -13.79
C LEU A 29 -5.28 -7.20 -14.14
N ALA A 30 -6.48 -7.72 -14.42
CA ALA A 30 -7.65 -6.91 -14.71
C ALA A 30 -8.07 -5.99 -13.55
N LEU A 31 -7.91 -6.44 -12.30
CA LEU A 31 -8.20 -5.64 -11.10
C LEU A 31 -7.12 -4.56 -10.89
N LEU A 32 -5.84 -4.89 -11.10
CA LEU A 32 -4.76 -3.90 -11.07
C LEU A 32 -4.96 -2.82 -12.15
N LYS A 33 -5.37 -3.24 -13.36
CA LYS A 33 -5.75 -2.32 -14.44
C LYS A 33 -6.94 -1.44 -14.04
N ALA A 34 -7.96 -1.99 -13.39
CA ALA A 34 -9.08 -1.20 -12.90
C ALA A 34 -8.60 -0.14 -11.87
N TYR A 35 -7.74 -0.53 -10.93
CA TYR A 35 -7.14 0.40 -9.97
C TYR A 35 -6.32 1.50 -10.64
N LEU A 36 -5.59 1.21 -11.72
CA LEU A 36 -4.88 2.23 -12.49
C LEU A 36 -5.82 3.34 -12.99
N PHE A 37 -7.03 3.00 -13.42
CA PHE A 37 -8.00 3.98 -13.90
C PHE A 37 -8.72 4.75 -12.77
N ILE A 38 -8.99 4.12 -11.62
CA ILE A 38 -9.78 4.75 -10.54
C ILE A 38 -8.95 5.45 -9.47
N SER A 39 -7.66 5.12 -9.35
CA SER A 39 -6.78 5.69 -8.32
C SER A 39 -6.26 7.09 -8.68
N GLY A 40 -6.38 7.51 -9.94
CA GLY A 40 -5.75 8.74 -10.43
C GLY A 40 -4.25 8.72 -10.18
N ASN A 41 -3.74 9.71 -9.46
CA ASN A 41 -2.33 9.75 -9.07
C ASN A 41 -2.02 8.92 -7.80
N LEU A 42 -2.86 7.97 -7.38
CA LEU A 42 -2.62 7.16 -6.18
C LEU A 42 -2.11 5.75 -6.47
N PHE A 43 -1.73 5.48 -7.71
CA PHE A 43 -0.93 4.31 -8.08
C PHE A 43 0.50 4.76 -8.36
N VAL A 44 1.43 4.29 -7.53
CA VAL A 44 2.85 4.59 -7.64
C VAL A 44 3.67 3.34 -7.85
N VAL A 45 4.76 3.47 -8.61
CA VAL A 45 5.75 2.42 -8.83
C VAL A 45 7.13 2.90 -8.43
N ALA A 46 7.96 1.97 -7.96
CA ALA A 46 9.39 2.14 -7.76
C ALA A 46 10.13 1.47 -8.92
N ARG A 47 11.05 2.19 -9.57
CA ARG A 47 11.76 1.75 -10.77
C ARG A 47 13.26 1.68 -10.56
N ASP A 48 13.87 0.58 -10.97
CA ASP A 48 15.31 0.43 -11.14
C ASP A 48 15.58 -0.32 -12.46
N GLY A 49 15.51 0.40 -13.58
CA GLY A 49 15.48 -0.16 -14.93
C GLY A 49 14.17 -0.86 -15.31
N LYS A 50 13.47 -1.44 -14.34
CA LYS A 50 12.12 -2.02 -14.39
C LYS A 50 11.34 -1.68 -13.11
N VAL A 51 10.05 -1.95 -13.05
CA VAL A 51 9.27 -1.88 -11.81
C VAL A 51 9.78 -2.94 -10.83
N VAL A 52 10.17 -2.50 -9.64
CA VAL A 52 10.67 -3.34 -8.54
C VAL A 52 9.79 -3.26 -7.29
N GLY A 53 8.75 -2.45 -7.34
CA GLY A 53 7.78 -2.31 -6.26
C GLY A 53 6.67 -1.36 -6.67
N TYR A 54 5.53 -1.45 -5.99
CA TYR A 54 4.41 -0.58 -6.24
C TYR A 54 3.57 -0.38 -4.98
N ALA A 55 2.82 0.71 -4.96
CA ALA A 55 1.75 0.92 -4.00
C ALA A 55 0.54 1.51 -4.71
N VAL A 56 -0.64 1.04 -4.34
CA VAL A 56 -1.89 1.57 -4.86
C VAL A 56 -2.81 1.96 -3.71
N GLY A 57 -3.32 3.17 -3.80
CA GLY A 57 -4.29 3.71 -2.87
C GLY A 57 -5.50 4.29 -3.59
N VAL A 58 -6.58 4.47 -2.84
CA VAL A 58 -7.80 5.12 -3.32
C VAL A 58 -8.34 6.08 -2.26
N MET A 59 -9.05 7.10 -2.70
CA MET A 59 -9.81 7.98 -1.81
C MET A 59 -11.11 7.28 -1.42
N GLN A 60 -11.42 7.26 -0.12
CA GLN A 60 -12.72 6.84 0.39
C GLN A 60 -13.43 8.00 1.08
N GLY A 61 -14.43 8.55 0.38
CA GLY A 61 -15.07 9.80 0.78
C GLY A 61 -14.08 10.97 0.66
N ARG A 62 -14.26 12.00 1.49
CA ARG A 62 -13.48 13.25 1.40
C ARG A 62 -12.21 13.29 2.26
N TRP A 63 -11.99 12.33 3.14
CA TRP A 63 -10.98 12.48 4.21
C TRP A 63 -10.16 11.23 4.52
N ARG A 64 -10.36 10.10 3.82
CA ARG A 64 -9.63 8.84 4.08
C ARG A 64 -8.91 8.34 2.83
N GLY A 65 -7.64 8.00 2.98
CA GLY A 65 -6.85 7.30 1.98
C GLY A 65 -6.74 5.81 2.33
N HIS A 66 -7.34 4.95 1.52
CA HIS A 66 -7.22 3.50 1.68
C HIS A 66 -5.99 3.01 0.91
N VAL A 67 -5.03 2.41 1.59
CA VAL A 67 -3.95 1.66 0.92
C VAL A 67 -4.51 0.29 0.56
N ILE A 68 -4.58 0.01 -0.73
CA ILE A 68 -5.19 -1.20 -1.29
C ILE A 68 -4.15 -2.31 -1.38
N SER A 69 -2.97 -2.01 -1.93
CA SER A 69 -1.88 -2.97 -2.01
C SER A 69 -0.53 -2.26 -1.98
N LEU A 70 0.49 -2.96 -1.49
CA LEU A 70 1.88 -2.54 -1.42
C LEU A 70 2.74 -3.78 -1.59
N ALA A 71 3.59 -3.78 -2.60
CA ALA A 71 4.50 -4.89 -2.86
C ALA A 71 5.87 -4.37 -3.29
N VAL A 72 6.90 -5.15 -2.96
CA VAL A 72 8.27 -4.94 -3.40
C VAL A 72 8.83 -6.30 -3.77
N GLU A 73 9.53 -6.35 -4.90
CA GLU A 73 10.24 -7.54 -5.38
C GLU A 73 11.10 -8.13 -4.25
N PRO A 74 11.11 -9.46 -4.05
CA PRO A 74 11.85 -10.09 -2.95
C PRO A 74 13.32 -9.64 -2.84
N GLU A 75 14.00 -9.47 -3.98
CA GLU A 75 15.40 -9.06 -4.07
C GLU A 75 15.65 -7.60 -3.63
N PHE A 76 14.58 -6.79 -3.58
CA PHE A 76 14.63 -5.36 -3.27
C PHE A 76 14.04 -5.05 -1.86
N ARG A 77 13.64 -6.07 -1.11
CA ARG A 77 13.13 -5.92 0.27
C ARG A 77 14.25 -5.59 1.25
N GLY A 78 13.90 -5.05 2.40
CA GLY A 78 14.88 -4.64 3.43
C GLY A 78 15.63 -3.34 3.13
N ALA A 79 15.56 -2.82 1.91
CA ALA A 79 16.21 -1.57 1.50
C ALA A 79 15.35 -0.29 1.73
N GLY A 80 14.26 -0.40 2.50
CA GLY A 80 13.37 0.74 2.80
C GLY A 80 12.39 1.13 1.69
N LEU A 81 12.33 0.43 0.55
CA LEU A 81 11.46 0.79 -0.57
C LEU A 81 9.96 0.80 -0.23
N GLY A 82 9.49 -0.17 0.56
CA GLY A 82 8.11 -0.18 1.04
C GLY A 82 7.75 1.09 1.84
N LYS A 83 8.72 1.60 2.61
CA LYS A 83 8.59 2.86 3.36
C LYS A 83 8.51 4.05 2.40
N SER A 84 9.35 4.08 1.38
CA SER A 84 9.39 5.15 0.38
C SER A 84 8.10 5.20 -0.46
N LEU A 85 7.61 4.05 -0.91
CA LEU A 85 6.35 3.93 -1.66
C LEU A 85 5.15 4.42 -0.84
N LEU A 86 5.02 3.97 0.42
CA LEU A 86 3.97 4.45 1.32
C LEU A 86 4.11 5.94 1.64
N GLY A 87 5.33 6.43 1.87
CA GLY A 87 5.58 7.84 2.14
C GLY A 87 5.13 8.73 0.98
N GLU A 88 5.41 8.33 -0.26
CA GLU A 88 4.91 9.02 -1.45
C GLU A 88 3.37 8.96 -1.52
N LEU A 89 2.77 7.80 -1.26
CA LEU A 89 1.31 7.65 -1.25
C LEU A 89 0.65 8.53 -0.17
N HIS A 90 1.21 8.60 1.03
CA HIS A 90 0.77 9.50 2.11
C HIS A 90 0.87 10.97 1.72
N ARG A 91 1.97 11.37 1.08
CA ARG A 91 2.16 12.73 0.57
C ARG A 91 1.07 13.09 -0.44
N ARG A 92 0.67 12.14 -1.29
CA ARG A 92 -0.41 12.34 -2.28
C ARG A 92 -1.79 12.36 -1.63
N PHE A 93 -2.06 11.47 -0.68
CA PHE A 93 -3.27 11.55 0.15
C PHE A 93 -3.39 12.91 0.84
N GLY A 94 -2.32 13.43 1.44
CA GLY A 94 -2.32 14.73 2.10
C GLY A 94 -2.66 15.88 1.14
N ARG A 95 -2.14 15.87 -0.09
CA ARG A 95 -2.49 16.86 -1.13
C ARG A 95 -3.97 16.80 -1.54
N LEU A 96 -4.61 15.65 -1.38
CA LEU A 96 -6.04 15.46 -1.64
C LEU A 96 -6.92 15.75 -0.40
N GLY A 97 -6.33 16.26 0.69
CA GLY A 97 -7.05 16.61 1.91
C GLY A 97 -7.36 15.43 2.84
N CYS A 98 -6.76 14.25 2.61
CA CYS A 98 -6.88 13.14 3.55
C CYS A 98 -6.38 13.50 4.94
N THR A 99 -7.15 13.08 5.93
CA THR A 99 -6.83 13.26 7.35
C THR A 99 -6.26 11.99 7.95
N TYR A 100 -6.68 10.83 7.45
CA TYR A 100 -6.17 9.53 7.86
C TYR A 100 -5.89 8.66 6.64
N SER A 101 -4.88 7.80 6.76
CA SER A 101 -4.72 6.64 5.90
C SER A 101 -5.05 5.37 6.67
N PHE A 102 -5.66 4.39 6.01
CA PHE A 102 -5.94 3.10 6.62
C PHE A 102 -5.67 1.95 5.66
N LEU A 103 -5.54 0.76 6.23
CA LEU A 103 -5.30 -0.49 5.51
C LEU A 103 -5.74 -1.70 6.32
N GLU A 104 -5.84 -2.82 5.63
CA GLU A 104 -5.97 -4.15 6.20
C GLU A 104 -4.65 -4.92 6.02
N VAL A 105 -4.21 -5.62 7.05
CA VAL A 105 -2.99 -6.43 7.02
C VAL A 105 -3.20 -7.73 7.79
N GLY A 106 -2.73 -8.85 7.24
CA GLY A 106 -2.84 -10.16 7.87
C GLY A 106 -2.20 -10.17 9.26
N VAL A 107 -2.89 -10.74 10.25
CA VAL A 107 -2.40 -10.74 11.65
C VAL A 107 -1.08 -11.47 11.84
N SER A 108 -0.71 -12.37 10.93
CA SER A 108 0.55 -13.11 10.93
C SER A 108 1.65 -12.47 10.07
N ASN A 109 1.37 -11.35 9.39
CA ASN A 109 2.33 -10.69 8.51
C ASN A 109 3.23 -9.73 9.31
N GLU A 110 4.11 -10.28 10.13
CA GLU A 110 4.97 -9.51 11.05
C GLU A 110 5.86 -8.49 10.34
N ILE A 111 6.31 -8.80 9.11
CA ILE A 111 7.13 -7.88 8.31
C ILE A 111 6.32 -6.63 7.95
N ALA A 112 5.12 -6.80 7.40
CA ALA A 112 4.25 -5.67 7.05
C ALA A 112 3.79 -4.91 8.30
N LEU A 113 3.45 -5.63 9.38
CA LEU A 113 3.09 -5.02 10.66
C LEU A 113 4.22 -4.13 11.21
N GLY A 114 5.47 -4.62 11.18
CA GLY A 114 6.64 -3.84 11.55
C GLY A 114 6.82 -2.58 10.69
N LEU A 115 6.68 -2.72 9.36
CA LEU A 115 6.72 -1.59 8.42
C LEU A 115 5.66 -0.55 8.76
N TYR A 116 4.39 -0.95 8.89
CA TYR A 116 3.29 -0.02 9.15
C TYR A 116 3.45 0.67 10.52
N ARG A 117 3.83 -0.07 11.57
CA ARG A 117 4.14 0.53 12.89
C ARG A 117 5.27 1.55 12.80
N SER A 118 6.35 1.26 12.06
CA SER A 118 7.47 2.20 11.87
C SER A 118 7.07 3.50 11.15
N LEU A 119 5.96 3.46 10.41
CA LEU A 119 5.36 4.61 9.73
C LEU A 119 4.28 5.29 10.57
N GLY A 120 4.06 4.87 11.82
CA GLY A 120 3.09 5.45 12.73
C GLY A 120 1.65 4.98 12.49
N TYR A 121 1.46 3.83 11.84
CA TYR A 121 0.16 3.17 11.88
C TYR A 121 -0.05 2.46 13.22
N TYR A 122 -1.28 2.47 13.71
CA TYR A 122 -1.70 1.74 14.89
C TYR A 122 -2.98 0.93 14.61
N VAL A 123 -3.16 -0.16 15.35
CA VAL A 123 -4.32 -1.06 15.20
C VAL A 123 -5.55 -0.40 15.80
N VAL A 124 -6.68 -0.41 15.08
CA VAL A 124 -7.98 0.08 15.56
C VAL A 124 -9.08 -0.97 15.50
N GLY A 125 -8.78 -2.15 14.95
CA GLY A 125 -9.77 -3.22 14.87
C GLY A 125 -9.22 -4.50 14.26
N LEU A 126 -10.06 -5.53 14.30
CA LEU A 126 -9.79 -6.85 13.74
C LEU A 126 -10.95 -7.23 12.82
N LYS A 127 -10.64 -7.63 11.58
CA LYS A 127 -11.58 -8.26 10.64
C LYS A 127 -11.38 -9.77 10.67
N VAL A 128 -12.35 -10.47 11.24
CA VAL A 128 -12.33 -11.93 11.35
C VAL A 128 -12.57 -12.53 9.95
N GLY A 129 -11.67 -13.41 9.49
CA GLY A 129 -11.84 -14.15 8.24
C GLY A 129 -11.66 -13.30 6.97
N TYR A 130 -10.98 -12.16 7.08
CA TYR A 130 -10.84 -11.20 5.99
C TYR A 130 -10.18 -11.78 4.74
N TYR A 131 -9.12 -12.57 4.89
CA TYR A 131 -8.44 -13.27 3.79
C TYR A 131 -8.89 -14.74 3.67
N GLY A 132 -10.10 -15.06 4.15
CA GLY A 132 -10.62 -16.42 4.18
C GLY A 132 -10.54 -17.08 5.56
N ARG A 133 -10.93 -18.36 5.62
CA ARG A 133 -11.12 -19.09 6.89
C ARG A 133 -9.82 -19.13 7.71
N GLY A 134 -9.87 -18.59 8.92
CA GLY A 134 -8.73 -18.53 9.85
C GLY A 134 -7.67 -17.48 9.50
N LYS A 135 -7.79 -16.75 8.38
CA LYS A 135 -6.86 -15.68 7.98
C LYS A 135 -7.48 -14.31 8.32
N HIS A 136 -7.24 -13.83 9.54
CA HIS A 136 -7.75 -12.53 10.03
C HIS A 136 -6.87 -11.36 9.58
N ALA A 137 -7.42 -10.15 9.60
CA ALA A 137 -6.67 -8.93 9.31
C ALA A 137 -6.84 -7.87 10.41
N PHE A 138 -5.75 -7.21 10.80
CA PHE A 138 -5.85 -5.97 11.55
C PHE A 138 -6.28 -4.84 10.62
N ILE A 139 -7.15 -3.97 11.12
CA ILE A 139 -7.36 -2.64 10.53
C ILE A 139 -6.36 -1.72 11.21
N MET A 140 -5.48 -1.13 10.41
CA MET A 140 -4.51 -0.16 10.89
C MET A 140 -4.78 1.22 10.31
N VAL A 141 -4.57 2.26 11.11
CA VAL A 141 -4.75 3.66 10.70
C VAL A 141 -3.53 4.50 11.04
N LYS A 142 -3.29 5.54 10.25
CA LYS A 142 -2.28 6.58 10.47
C LYS A 142 -2.94 7.94 10.33
N ASP A 143 -2.74 8.81 11.31
CA ASP A 143 -3.07 10.23 11.20
C ASP A 143 -2.06 10.92 10.26
N LEU A 144 -2.56 11.57 9.20
CA LEU A 144 -1.75 12.29 8.22
C LEU A 144 -1.60 13.79 8.53
N LYS A 145 -2.39 14.32 9.47
CA LYS A 145 -2.30 15.69 9.97
C LYS A 145 -1.32 15.85 11.13
N GLY A 146 -0.77 14.75 11.65
CA GLY A 146 0.23 14.78 12.70
C GLY A 146 -0.35 15.12 14.08
N ARG A 147 -1.63 14.84 14.34
CA ARG A 147 -2.11 14.87 15.73
C ARG A 147 -1.43 13.72 16.47
N LYS A 148 -0.53 14.07 17.40
CA LYS A 148 -0.10 13.13 18.44
C LYS A 148 -1.39 12.64 19.13
N GLY A 149 -1.55 11.32 19.20
CA GLY A 149 -2.62 10.73 20.00
C GLY A 149 -2.60 11.33 21.39
N VAL A 150 -3.77 11.58 21.95
CA VAL A 150 -3.89 12.02 23.34
C VAL A 150 -3.29 10.91 24.20
N GLU A 151 -2.19 11.22 24.90
CA GLU A 151 -1.66 10.40 25.99
C GLU A 151 -2.64 10.40 27.17
#